data_AF-X1TQF6-F1
#
_entry.id   AF-X1TQF6-F1
#
_cell.length_a   1.000
_cell.length_b   1.000
_cell.length_c   1.000
_cell.angle_alpha   90.00
_cell.angle_beta   90.00
_cell.angle_gamma   90.00
#
_symmetry.space_group_name_H-M   'P 1'
#
loop_
_entity.id
_entity.type
_entity.pdbx_description
1 polymer ?
#
loop_
_entity_poly.entity_id
_entity_poly.type
_entity_poly.pdbx_seq_one_letter_code
_entity_poly.pdbx_strand_id
1 'polypeptide(L)'
;MAGHSHWAGIKHKKALIDSKRGKQWSKLSKAIIVAARAGGADPAMNLRLRYAINDAKAVSMPKDNIERAIKKGAGELDGDNFEEVLYEGYGPGGVAVLCEILTD
;
A
#
# COMPACT_ATOMS: atom_id res chain seq x y z
N MET A 1 -23.68 22.15 -13.28
CA MET A 1 -24.06 22.82 -12.02
C MET A 1 -24.53 21.76 -11.03
N ALA A 2 -23.95 21.69 -9.83
CA ALA A 2 -24.42 20.77 -8.80
C ALA A 2 -25.75 21.31 -8.24
N GLY A 3 -26.86 20.72 -8.68
CA GLY A 3 -28.21 21.12 -8.26
C GLY A 3 -28.50 20.70 -6.81
N HIS A 4 -28.91 21.69 -6.00
CA HIS A 4 -29.67 21.68 -4.74
C HIS A 4 -29.31 20.73 -3.57
N SER A 5 -28.46 19.72 -3.75
CA SER A 5 -28.10 18.76 -2.71
C SER A 5 -26.64 18.91 -2.32
N HIS A 6 -26.39 19.75 -1.30
CA HIS A 6 -25.07 19.92 -0.68
C HIS A 6 -24.48 18.55 -0.27
N TRP A 7 -25.35 17.67 0.23
CA TRP A 7 -25.02 16.30 0.59
C TRP A 7 -24.52 15.45 -0.60
N ALA A 8 -25.22 15.46 -1.75
CA ALA A 8 -24.83 14.63 -2.90
C ALA A 8 -23.43 15.00 -3.41
N GLY A 9 -23.11 16.30 -3.47
CA GLY A 9 -21.77 16.77 -3.84
C GLY A 9 -20.69 16.27 -2.89
N ILE A 10 -20.93 16.32 -1.57
CA ILE A 10 -19.99 15.80 -0.56
C ILE A 10 -19.84 14.28 -0.71
N LYS A 11 -20.94 13.54 -0.88
CA LYS A 11 -20.93 12.08 -1.04
C LYS A 11 -20.05 11.64 -2.21
N HIS A 12 -20.21 12.25 -3.38
CA HIS A 12 -19.41 11.90 -4.56
C HIS A 12 -17.92 12.23 -4.39
N LYS A 13 -17.59 13.41 -3.84
CA LYS A 13 -16.20 13.80 -3.57
C LYS A 13 -15.56 12.85 -2.56
N LYS A 14 -16.25 12.53 -1.47
CA LYS A 14 -15.76 11.61 -0.44
C LYS A 14 -15.55 10.21 -1.00
N ALA A 15 -16.48 9.67 -1.77
CA ALA A 15 -16.35 8.35 -2.37
C ALA A 15 -15.10 8.22 -3.27
N LEU A 16 -14.78 9.26 -4.05
CA LEU A 16 -13.57 9.28 -4.89
C LEU A 16 -12.28 9.30 -4.05
N ILE A 17 -12.26 10.08 -2.96
CA ILE A 17 -11.11 10.16 -2.05
C ILE A 17 -10.91 8.83 -1.31
N ASP A 18 -12.00 8.25 -0.80
CA ASP A 18 -11.98 6.98 -0.07
C ASP A 18 -11.52 5.84 -0.99
N SER A 19 -11.95 5.83 -2.26
CA SER A 19 -11.47 4.86 -3.26
C SER A 19 -9.96 4.98 -3.53
N LYS A 20 -9.44 6.21 -3.67
CA LYS A 20 -8.00 6.45 -3.83
C LYS A 20 -7.20 6.00 -2.61
N ARG A 21 -7.72 6.30 -1.41
CA ARG A 21 -7.10 5.91 -0.13
C ARG A 21 -7.09 4.38 0.05
N GLY A 22 -8.18 3.70 -0.28
CA GLY A 22 -8.26 2.24 -0.24
C GLY A 22 -7.18 1.58 -1.10
N LYS A 23 -6.96 2.09 -2.33
CA LYS A 23 -5.87 1.60 -3.21
C LYS A 23 -4.48 1.83 -2.60
N GLN A 24 -4.24 2.99 -1.99
CA GLN A 24 -2.98 3.29 -1.31
C GLN A 24 -2.76 2.34 -0.12
N TRP A 25 -3.79 2.09 0.68
CA TRP A 25 -3.72 1.16 1.80
C TRP A 25 -3.39 -0.27 1.37
N SER A 26 -3.99 -0.75 0.28
CA SER A 26 -3.65 -2.08 -0.26
C SER A 26 -2.17 -2.19 -0.66
N LYS A 27 -1.61 -1.14 -1.30
CA LYS A 27 -0.19 -1.10 -1.68
C LYS A 27 0.73 -1.10 -0.45
N LEU A 28 0.42 -0.30 0.55
CA LEU A 28 1.22 -0.20 1.78
C LEU A 28 1.14 -1.47 2.62
N SER A 29 -0.02 -2.12 2.67
CA SER A 29 -0.18 -3.42 3.35
C SER A 29 0.72 -4.49 2.72
N LYS A 30 0.76 -4.56 1.38
CA LYS A 30 1.67 -5.41 0.63
C LYS A 30 3.15 -5.11 0.93
N ALA A 31 3.53 -3.83 0.94
CA ALA A 31 4.90 -3.42 1.27
C ALA A 31 5.31 -3.83 2.69
N ILE A 32 4.41 -3.70 3.67
CA ILE A 32 4.64 -4.14 5.06
C ILE A 32 4.83 -5.66 5.13
N ILE A 33 4.00 -6.44 4.44
CA ILE A 33 4.08 -7.91 4.40
C ILE A 33 5.45 -8.35 3.88
N VAL A 34 5.90 -7.79 2.76
CA VAL A 34 7.19 -8.14 2.14
C VAL A 34 8.36 -7.73 3.02
N ALA A 35 8.31 -6.51 3.59
CA ALA A 35 9.34 -6.04 4.49
C ALA A 35 9.45 -6.93 5.72
N ALA A 36 8.33 -7.31 6.34
CA ALA A 36 8.28 -8.21 7.49
C ALA A 36 8.76 -9.63 7.15
N ARG A 37 8.48 -10.14 5.95
CA ARG A 37 8.98 -11.43 5.47
C ARG A 37 10.50 -11.42 5.26
N ALA A 38 11.05 -10.35 4.69
CA ALA A 38 12.47 -10.26 4.34
C ALA A 38 13.39 -10.02 5.55
N GLY A 39 12.93 -9.24 6.54
CA GLY A 39 13.78 -8.81 7.66
C GLY A 39 13.21 -9.09 9.05
N GLY A 40 12.14 -9.88 9.15
CA GLY A 40 11.45 -10.18 10.40
C GLY A 40 10.44 -9.10 10.82
N ALA A 41 9.61 -9.47 11.81
CA ALA A 41 8.46 -8.71 12.26
C ALA A 41 8.79 -7.49 13.16
N ASP A 42 10.03 -7.35 13.62
CA ASP A 42 10.43 -6.29 14.54
C ASP A 42 10.91 -5.03 13.80
N PRO A 43 10.18 -3.89 13.88
CA PRO A 43 10.58 -2.63 13.26
C PRO A 43 11.86 -2.01 13.86
N ALA A 44 12.28 -2.43 15.05
CA ALA A 44 13.55 -2.00 15.66
C ALA A 44 14.75 -2.59 14.91
N MET A 45 14.63 -3.83 14.46
CA MET A 45 15.69 -4.59 13.78
C MET A 45 15.55 -4.56 12.24
N ASN A 46 14.39 -4.15 11.72
CA ASN A 46 14.10 -4.09 10.29
C ASN A 46 13.78 -2.66 9.84
N LEU A 47 14.78 -2.01 9.23
CA LEU A 47 14.65 -0.62 8.77
C LEU A 47 13.64 -0.47 7.63
N ARG A 48 13.57 -1.45 6.72
CA ARG A 48 12.60 -1.48 5.60
C ARG A 48 11.16 -1.53 6.12
N LEU A 49 10.92 -2.35 7.14
CA LEU A 49 9.62 -2.43 7.82
C LEU A 49 9.27 -1.11 8.54
N ARG A 50 10.26 -0.48 9.19
CA ARG A 50 10.05 0.82 9.86
C ARG A 50 9.60 1.90 8.88
N TYR A 51 10.25 2.01 7.71
CA TYR A 51 9.84 2.98 6.70
C TYR A 51 8.44 2.68 6.16
N ALA A 52 8.14 1.41 5.85
CA ALA A 52 6.81 1.01 5.39
C ALA A 52 5.69 1.34 6.41
N ILE A 53 5.96 1.16 7.70
CA ILE A 53 5.03 1.53 8.79
C ILE A 53 4.85 3.05 8.87
N ASN A 54 5.93 3.82 8.71
CA ASN A 54 5.85 5.29 8.74
C ASN A 54 5.02 5.82 7.56
N ASP A 55 5.21 5.27 6.36
CA ASP A 55 4.43 5.63 5.17
C ASP A 55 2.95 5.27 5.35
N ALA A 56 2.66 4.11 5.95
CA ALA A 56 1.29 3.70 6.29
C ALA A 56 0.63 4.66 7.30
N LYS A 57 1.36 5.10 8.33
CA LYS A 57 0.88 6.10 9.29
C LYS A 57 0.66 7.47 8.65
N ALA A 58 1.52 7.87 7.71
CA ALA A 58 1.41 9.16 7.00
C ALA A 58 0.10 9.27 6.20
N VAL A 59 -0.44 8.15 5.69
CA VAL A 59 -1.74 8.09 5.00
C VAL A 59 -2.91 7.71 5.91
N SER A 60 -2.73 7.80 7.23
CA SER A 60 -3.73 7.46 8.24
C SER A 60 -4.28 6.03 8.10
N MET A 61 -3.43 5.06 7.75
CA MET A 61 -3.82 3.65 7.79
C MET A 61 -4.14 3.25 9.24
N PRO A 62 -5.28 2.56 9.50
CA PRO A 62 -5.59 2.04 10.82
C PRO A 62 -4.49 1.13 11.38
N LYS A 63 -4.22 1.24 12.68
CA LYS A 63 -3.18 0.46 13.37
C LYS A 63 -3.40 -1.05 13.21
N ASP A 64 -4.64 -1.50 13.30
CA ASP A 64 -5.02 -2.92 13.15
C ASP A 64 -4.63 -3.48 11.77
N ASN A 65 -4.73 -2.66 10.71
CA ASN A 65 -4.33 -3.08 9.36
C ASN A 65 -2.81 -3.23 9.25
N ILE A 66 -2.04 -2.36 9.91
CA ILE A 66 -0.58 -2.43 9.96
C ILE A 66 -0.15 -3.70 10.70
N GLU A 67 -0.72 -3.94 11.88
CA GLU A 67 -0.41 -5.13 12.68
C GLU A 67 -0.78 -6.42 11.96
N ARG A 68 -1.95 -6.47 11.31
CA ARG A 68 -2.37 -7.61 10.49
C ARG A 68 -1.41 -7.88 9.34
N ALA A 69 -0.92 -6.83 8.68
CA ALA A 69 0.07 -6.95 7.60
C ALA A 69 1.42 -7.48 8.11
N ILE A 70 1.87 -7.02 9.28
CA ILE A 70 3.10 -7.53 9.93
C ILE A 70 2.96 -9.02 10.24
N LYS A 71 1.87 -9.43 10.87
CA LYS A 71 1.60 -10.84 11.20
C LYS A 71 1.53 -11.75 9.96
N LYS A 72 0.92 -11.26 8.87
CA LYS A 72 0.89 -11.99 7.58
C LYS A 72 2.29 -12.12 6.96
N GLY A 73 3.16 -11.11 7.10
CA GLY A 73 4.56 -11.20 6.66
C GLY A 73 5.44 -12.07 7.55
N ALA A 74 5.13 -12.15 8.84
CA ALA A 74 5.83 -12.97 9.83
C ALA A 74 5.52 -14.48 9.73
N GLY A 75 4.52 -14.87 8.92
CA GLY A 75 4.08 -16.26 8.79
C GLY A 75 3.11 -16.73 9.88
N GLU A 76 2.60 -15.83 10.72
CA GLU A 76 1.59 -16.15 11.74
C GLU A 76 0.18 -16.31 11.14
N LEU A 77 -0.02 -15.82 9.90
CA LEU A 77 -1.25 -15.95 9.14
C LEU A 77 -0.92 -16.51 7.76
N ASP A 78 -1.84 -17.30 7.21
CA ASP A 78 -1.69 -17.89 5.88
C ASP A 78 -1.43 -16.79 4.84
N GLY A 79 -0.36 -16.95 4.06
CA GLY A 79 0.28 -15.85 3.35
C GLY A 79 0.69 -16.21 1.93
N ASP A 80 0.14 -15.49 0.96
CA ASP A 80 0.50 -15.62 -0.46
C ASP A 80 2.01 -15.36 -0.67
N ASN A 81 2.60 -15.99 -1.69
CA ASN A 81 4.00 -15.83 -2.02
C ASN A 81 4.24 -14.59 -2.87
N PHE A 82 4.38 -13.44 -2.21
CA PHE A 82 4.67 -12.21 -2.92
C PHE A 82 6.12 -12.14 -3.42
N GLU A 83 6.29 -11.92 -4.72
CA GLU A 83 7.55 -11.71 -5.43
C GLU A 83 7.65 -10.27 -5.96
N GLU A 84 8.86 -9.71 -5.87
CA GLU A 84 9.20 -8.38 -6.42
C GLU A 84 9.70 -8.53 -7.85
N VAL A 85 9.06 -7.85 -8.79
CA VAL A 85 9.42 -7.85 -10.21
C VAL A 85 9.66 -6.43 -10.68
N LEU A 86 10.76 -6.22 -11.40
CA LEU A 86 11.09 -4.95 -12.02
C LEU A 86 10.89 -5.04 -13.53
N TYR A 87 9.99 -4.20 -14.06
CA TYR A 87 9.81 -4.03 -15.49
C TYR A 87 10.50 -2.76 -15.96
N GLU A 88 11.21 -2.87 -17.06
CA GLU A 88 11.87 -1.77 -17.74
C GLU A 88 11.30 -1.63 -19.15
N GLY A 89 11.10 -0.40 -19.61
CA GLY A 89 10.59 -0.16 -20.95
C GLY A 89 10.64 1.30 -21.37
N TYR A 90 10.17 1.57 -22.58
CA TYR A 90 10.13 2.91 -23.16
C TYR A 90 8.69 3.28 -23.54
N GLY A 91 8.26 4.46 -23.10
CA GLY A 91 6.97 5.06 -23.45
C GLY A 91 7.02 5.91 -24.72
N PRO A 92 5.89 6.54 -25.09
CA PRO A 92 5.83 7.45 -26.22
C PRO A 92 6.91 8.54 -26.14
N GLY A 93 7.62 8.78 -27.25
CA GLY A 93 8.73 9.75 -27.29
C GLY A 93 10.04 9.26 -26.68
N GLY A 94 10.20 7.96 -26.41
CA GLY A 94 11.46 7.39 -25.91
C GLY A 94 11.70 7.59 -24.41
N VAL A 95 10.65 7.93 -23.65
CA VAL A 95 10.74 8.12 -22.18
C VAL A 95 10.98 6.77 -21.52
N ALA A 96 12.09 6.63 -20.79
CA ALA A 96 12.35 5.42 -20.00
C ALA A 96 11.36 5.31 -18.83
N VAL A 97 10.79 4.13 -18.64
CA VAL A 97 9.84 3.81 -17.57
C VAL A 97 10.36 2.61 -16.80
N LEU A 98 10.39 2.76 -15.47
CA LEU A 98 10.74 1.73 -14.53
C LEU A 98 9.51 1.43 -13.68
N CYS A 99 9.06 0.18 -13.65
CA CYS A 99 7.87 -0.24 -12.95
C CYS A 99 8.18 -1.36 -11.97
N GLU A 100 8.24 -0.99 -10.70
CA GLU A 100 8.33 -1.92 -9.57
C GLU A 100 6.95 -2.50 -9.27
N ILE A 101 6.83 -3.82 -9.33
CA ILE A 101 5.59 -4.55 -9.13
C ILE A 101 5.79 -5.58 -8.02
N LEU A 102 4.74 -5.76 -7.22
CA LEU A 102 4.62 -6.86 -6.29
C LEU A 102 3.43 -7.74 -6.66
N THR A 103 3.69 -8.99 -7.01
CA THR A 103 2.71 -10.01 -7.42
C THR A 103 2.83 -11.25 -6.55
N ASP A 104 1.73 -11.98 -6.37
CA ASP A 104 1.71 -13.36 -5.89
C ASP A 104 2.02 -14.37 -7.01
#